data_AF-A0A6M4G2C8-F1
#
_entry.id   AF-A0A6M4G2C8-F1
#
_cell.length_a   1.000
_cell.length_b   1.000
_cell.length_c   1.000
_cell.angle_alpha   90.00
_cell.angle_beta   90.00
_cell.angle_gamma   90.00
#
_symmetry.space_group_name_H-M   'P 1'
#
loop_
_entity.id
_entity.type
_entity.pdbx_description
1 polymer ?
#
loop_
_entity_poly.entity_id
_entity_poly.type
_entity_poly.pdbx_seq_one_letter_code
_entity_poly.pdbx_strand_id
1 'polypeptide(L)'
;MVCGQDRPFIHAFSGWFAVTVDIHDMMAFETCEHRDAVEINFLVGGEALHGYAHAAGMSVLASWSGEVYDRLWDDDLVPVHEPCGWCCALCSQAERAHFPTIEDLWADHLFAPLQRWVNGHLRQAVVLEFYSNGGATWALLQQAKSAGHIASVDLK
;
A
#
# COMPACT_ATOMS: atom_id res chain seq x y z
N MET A 1 -27.25 10.13 -17.23
CA MET A 1 -27.18 8.67 -17.01
C MET A 1 -25.75 8.26 -17.32
N VAL A 2 -24.86 8.29 -16.33
CA VAL A 2 -23.45 7.94 -16.53
C VAL A 2 -23.39 6.41 -16.54
N CYS A 3 -23.15 5.84 -17.71
CA CYS A 3 -22.81 4.43 -17.87
C CYS A 3 -21.65 4.13 -16.91
N GLY A 4 -21.81 3.12 -16.04
CA GLY A 4 -20.83 2.82 -14.99
C GLY A 4 -19.43 2.73 -15.58
N GLN A 5 -18.53 3.60 -15.12
CA GLN A 5 -17.12 3.50 -15.48
C GLN A 5 -16.65 2.12 -15.03
N ASP A 6 -16.06 1.37 -15.96
CA ASP A 6 -15.38 0.12 -15.64
C ASP A 6 -14.26 0.42 -14.64
N ARG A 7 -14.18 -0.37 -13.56
CA ARG A 7 -13.25 -0.18 -12.44
C ARG A 7 -12.41 -1.44 -12.20
N PRO A 8 -11.63 -1.87 -13.21
CA PRO A 8 -10.94 -3.15 -13.18
C PRO A 8 -9.98 -3.27 -11.99
N PHE A 9 -9.32 -2.17 -11.60
CA PHE A 9 -8.42 -2.21 -10.44
C PHE A 9 -9.17 -2.46 -9.13
N ILE A 10 -10.26 -1.72 -8.87
CA ILE A 10 -11.09 -1.96 -7.68
C ILE A 10 -11.62 -3.40 -7.67
N HIS A 11 -12.06 -3.93 -8.82
CA HIS A 11 -12.53 -5.30 -8.92
C HIS A 11 -11.41 -6.31 -8.60
N ALA A 12 -10.22 -6.13 -9.17
CA ALA A 12 -9.05 -6.98 -8.91
C ALA A 12 -8.61 -6.90 -7.44
N PHE A 13 -8.49 -5.69 -6.89
CA PHE A 13 -8.11 -5.46 -5.49
C PHE A 13 -9.13 -6.08 -4.54
N SER A 14 -10.43 -5.90 -4.78
CA SER A 14 -11.49 -6.48 -3.95
C SER A 14 -11.46 -8.01 -3.98
N GLY A 15 -11.25 -8.60 -5.17
CA GLY A 15 -11.12 -10.05 -5.33
C GLY A 15 -9.91 -10.61 -4.61
N TRP A 16 -8.75 -9.97 -4.77
CA TRP A 16 -7.52 -10.33 -4.03
C TRP A 16 -7.71 -10.19 -2.52
N PHE A 17 -8.28 -9.06 -2.06
CA PHE A 17 -8.48 -8.82 -0.64
C PHE A 17 -9.40 -9.88 -0.04
N ALA A 18 -10.51 -10.23 -0.70
CA ALA A 18 -11.46 -11.23 -0.21
C ALA A 18 -10.84 -12.62 0.06
N VAL A 19 -9.78 -12.99 -0.67
CA VAL A 19 -9.09 -14.29 -0.50
C VAL A 19 -7.84 -14.22 0.38
N THR A 20 -7.38 -13.02 0.72
CA THR A 20 -6.17 -12.77 1.52
C THR A 20 -6.53 -12.58 3.00
N VAL A 21 -6.96 -13.67 3.64
CA VAL A 21 -7.55 -13.63 4.99
C VAL A 21 -6.57 -13.22 6.10
N ASP A 22 -5.26 -13.33 5.86
CA ASP A 22 -4.19 -13.08 6.83
C ASP A 22 -3.86 -11.59 7.02
N ILE A 23 -4.61 -10.67 6.42
CA ILE A 23 -4.43 -9.22 6.60
C ILE A 23 -5.72 -8.48 7.03
N HIS A 24 -6.85 -9.19 7.15
CA HIS A 24 -8.16 -8.59 7.45
C HIS A 24 -8.28 -8.02 8.86
N ASP A 25 -7.49 -8.51 9.80
CA ASP A 25 -7.37 -7.97 11.16
C ASP A 25 -6.51 -6.70 11.21
N MET A 26 -5.71 -6.43 10.17
CA MET A 26 -4.78 -5.31 10.12
C MET A 26 -5.27 -4.17 9.24
N MET A 27 -6.08 -4.45 8.22
CA MET A 27 -6.54 -3.45 7.27
C MET A 27 -7.95 -3.73 6.76
N ALA A 28 -8.65 -2.66 6.41
CA ALA A 28 -9.86 -2.61 5.60
C ALA A 28 -9.63 -1.64 4.43
N PHE A 29 -10.59 -1.50 3.53
CA PHE A 29 -10.50 -0.51 2.45
C PHE A 29 -11.87 0.03 2.06
N GLU A 30 -11.86 1.20 1.43
CA GLU A 30 -13.01 1.84 0.83
C GLU A 30 -12.71 2.16 -0.64
N THR A 31 -13.73 2.10 -1.50
CA THR A 31 -13.57 2.42 -2.92
C THR A 31 -13.73 3.92 -3.14
N CYS A 32 -12.86 4.54 -3.93
CA CYS A 32 -13.03 5.95 -4.29
C CYS A 32 -14.24 6.15 -5.23
N GLU A 33 -15.08 7.15 -4.97
CA GLU A 33 -16.31 7.39 -5.77
C GLU A 33 -16.03 7.83 -7.22
N HIS A 34 -14.88 8.43 -7.49
CA HIS A 34 -14.60 9.09 -8.78
C HIS A 34 -13.35 8.56 -9.48
N ARG A 35 -12.71 7.53 -8.92
CA ARG A 35 -11.44 6.99 -9.42
C ARG A 35 -11.46 5.47 -9.31
N ASP A 36 -10.75 4.80 -10.23
CA ASP A 36 -10.46 3.38 -10.10
C ASP A 36 -9.30 3.16 -9.12
N ALA A 37 -9.61 3.38 -7.83
CA ALA A 37 -8.67 3.40 -6.73
C ALA A 37 -9.37 3.04 -5.42
N VAL A 38 -8.59 2.60 -4.43
CA VAL A 38 -9.07 2.34 -3.07
C VAL A 38 -8.25 3.13 -2.06
N GLU A 39 -8.91 3.54 -0.99
CA GLU A 39 -8.29 4.03 0.24
C GLU A 39 -8.19 2.87 1.22
N ILE A 40 -6.99 2.62 1.72
CA ILE A 40 -6.71 1.54 2.66
C ILE A 40 -6.68 2.12 4.06
N ASN A 41 -7.54 1.57 4.92
CA ASN A 41 -7.65 1.93 6.32
C ASN A 41 -6.94 0.87 7.15
N PHE A 42 -5.87 1.25 7.85
CA PHE A 42 -5.22 0.35 8.78
C PHE A 42 -5.94 0.36 10.13
N LEU A 43 -6.31 -0.82 10.62
CA LEU A 43 -7.10 -1.00 11.85
C LEU A 43 -6.25 -0.87 13.12
N VAL A 44 -4.95 -0.66 12.94
CA VAL A 44 -3.95 -0.48 14.00
C VAL A 44 -3.39 0.94 13.95
N GLY A 45 -2.91 1.44 15.08
CA GLY A 45 -2.23 2.73 15.13
C GLY A 45 -3.15 3.94 15.08
N GLY A 46 -4.42 3.81 15.45
CA GLY A 46 -5.31 4.94 15.74
C GLY A 46 -5.32 6.04 14.66
N GLU A 47 -5.53 5.66 13.40
CA GLU A 47 -5.57 6.56 12.23
C GLU A 47 -4.21 7.19 11.85
N ALA A 48 -3.10 6.80 12.48
CA ALA A 48 -1.78 7.30 12.09
C ALA A 48 -1.27 6.67 10.78
N LEU A 49 -1.97 5.67 10.25
CA LEU A 49 -1.61 4.94 9.04
C LEU A 49 -2.76 4.97 8.03
N HIS A 50 -2.45 5.38 6.82
CA HIS A 50 -3.38 5.36 5.68
C HIS A 50 -2.66 4.80 4.47
N GLY A 51 -3.40 4.10 3.60
CA GLY A 51 -2.88 3.71 2.31
C GLY A 51 -3.74 4.20 1.17
N TYR A 52 -3.14 4.25 -0.01
CA TYR A 52 -3.83 4.59 -1.24
C TYR A 52 -3.32 3.68 -2.34
N ALA A 53 -4.25 3.11 -3.12
CA ALA A 53 -3.92 2.11 -4.13
C ALA A 53 -4.69 2.36 -5.41
N HIS A 54 -3.99 2.28 -6.54
CA HIS A 54 -4.55 2.41 -7.88
C HIS A 54 -3.74 1.61 -8.89
N ALA A 55 -4.22 1.56 -10.14
CA ALA A 55 -3.64 0.78 -11.23
C ALA A 55 -2.15 1.03 -11.56
N ALA A 56 -1.55 2.08 -11.01
CA ALA A 56 -0.17 2.47 -11.29
C ALA A 56 0.71 2.54 -10.02
N GLY A 57 0.19 2.16 -8.86
CA GLY A 57 0.99 2.16 -7.64
C GLY A 57 0.16 2.08 -6.37
N MET A 58 0.87 1.80 -5.28
CA MET A 58 0.31 1.75 -3.95
C MET A 58 1.29 2.34 -2.94
N SER A 59 0.75 3.04 -1.93
CA SER A 59 1.56 3.61 -0.86
C SER A 59 0.91 3.42 0.50
N VAL A 60 1.76 3.37 1.53
CA VAL A 60 1.38 3.43 2.95
C VAL A 60 2.06 4.64 3.57
N LEU A 61 1.24 5.52 4.14
CA LEU A 61 1.62 6.82 4.67
C LEU A 61 1.49 6.80 6.19
N ALA A 62 2.47 7.38 6.87
CA ALA A 62 2.40 7.72 8.27
C ALA A 62 1.98 9.18 8.42
N SER A 63 0.87 9.41 9.11
CA SER A 63 0.34 10.75 9.36
C SER A 63 0.32 11.06 10.85
N TRP A 64 0.63 12.30 11.21
CA TRP A 64 0.53 12.78 12.58
C TRP A 64 -0.05 14.20 12.60
N SER A 65 -1.09 14.39 13.42
CA SER A 65 -1.83 15.66 13.53
C SER A 65 -2.38 16.18 12.18
N GLY A 66 -2.84 15.26 11.31
CA GLY A 66 -3.45 15.59 10.02
C GLY A 66 -2.46 15.84 8.87
N GLU A 67 -1.16 15.78 9.13
CA GLU A 67 -0.11 15.96 8.12
C GLU A 67 0.58 14.62 7.80
N VAL A 68 0.96 14.42 6.54
CA VAL A 68 1.76 13.26 6.12
C VAL A 68 3.21 13.49 6.52
N TYR A 69 3.74 12.66 7.41
CA TYR A 69 5.10 12.74 7.91
C TYR A 69 6.09 11.92 7.08
N ASP A 70 5.66 10.75 6.62
CA ASP A 70 6.50 9.82 5.88
C ASP A 70 5.69 8.87 5.00
N ARG A 71 6.37 8.28 4.02
CA ARG A 71 5.89 7.16 3.23
C ARG A 71 6.64 5.90 3.66
N LEU A 72 5.99 5.08 4.47
CA LEU A 72 6.58 3.86 5.03
C LEU A 72 6.77 2.76 3.98
N TRP A 73 5.96 2.79 2.93
CA TRP A 73 6.06 1.88 1.80
C TRP A 73 5.47 2.52 0.55
N ASP A 74 6.10 2.26 -0.58
CA ASP A 74 5.73 2.77 -1.90
C ASP A 74 6.15 1.78 -2.97
N ASP A 75 5.21 1.29 -3.75
CA ASP A 75 5.51 0.51 -4.95
C ASP A 75 4.80 1.14 -6.14
N ASP A 76 5.60 1.51 -7.14
CA ASP A 76 5.15 2.07 -8.40
C ASP A 76 5.03 1.00 -9.48
N LEU A 77 4.07 1.20 -10.38
CA LEU A 77 3.84 0.34 -11.54
C LEU A 77 3.61 1.18 -12.79
N VAL A 78 4.37 0.88 -13.84
CA VAL A 78 4.15 1.46 -15.17
C VAL A 78 3.73 0.33 -16.12
N PRO A 79 2.42 0.03 -16.22
CA PRO A 79 1.94 -1.10 -17.00
C PRO A 79 2.06 -0.81 -18.50
N VAL A 80 2.61 -1.78 -19.24
CA VAL A 80 2.70 -1.75 -20.70
C VAL A 80 2.13 -3.06 -21.23
N HIS A 81 1.33 -2.97 -22.28
CA HIS A 81 0.84 -4.13 -23.02
C HIS A 81 1.70 -4.39 -24.25
N GLU A 82 2.36 -5.54 -24.27
CA GLU A 82 3.19 -6.02 -25.37
C GLU A 82 2.55 -7.26 -26.03
N PRO A 83 2.99 -7.71 -27.22
CA PRO A 83 2.39 -8.88 -27.89
C PRO A 83 2.39 -10.17 -27.05
N CYS A 84 3.29 -10.30 -26.08
CA CYS A 84 3.40 -11.45 -25.17
C CYS A 84 2.69 -11.25 -23.82
N GLY A 85 1.97 -10.14 -23.62
CA GLY A 85 1.20 -9.86 -22.41
C GLY A 85 1.55 -8.52 -21.76
N TRP A 86 1.13 -8.35 -20.53
CA TRP A 86 1.38 -7.17 -19.69
C TRP A 86 2.72 -7.25 -18.99
N CYS A 87 3.41 -6.13 -18.85
CA CYS A 87 4.65 -6.05 -18.09
C CYS A 87 4.79 -4.67 -17.42
N CYS A 88 5.72 -4.56 -16.48
CA CYS A 88 6.10 -3.28 -15.89
C CYS A 88 7.31 -2.68 -16.62
N ALA A 89 7.21 -1.43 -17.06
CA ALA A 89 8.32 -0.73 -17.70
C ALA A 89 9.45 -0.36 -16.73
N LEU A 90 9.17 -0.30 -15.41
CA LEU A 90 10.18 -0.05 -14.38
C LEU A 90 11.06 -1.28 -14.11
N CYS A 91 10.59 -2.48 -14.44
CA CYS A 91 11.41 -3.68 -14.30
C CYS A 91 12.58 -3.68 -15.28
N SER A 92 13.72 -4.17 -14.79
CA SER A 92 14.92 -4.36 -15.58
C SER A 92 14.60 -5.24 -16.79
N GLN A 93 15.18 -4.95 -17.96
CA GLN A 93 14.90 -5.74 -19.16
C GLN A 93 15.27 -7.22 -19.02
N ALA A 94 16.26 -7.53 -18.17
CA ALA A 94 16.73 -8.90 -17.96
C ALA A 94 15.77 -9.74 -17.10
N GLU A 95 14.97 -9.10 -16.25
CA GLU A 95 14.11 -9.77 -15.26
C GLU A 95 12.62 -9.49 -15.51
N ARG A 96 12.29 -8.74 -16.57
CA ARG A 96 10.92 -8.36 -16.90
C ARG A 96 10.10 -9.59 -17.26
N ALA A 97 9.20 -9.96 -16.34
CA ALA A 97 8.17 -10.96 -16.58
C ALA A 97 7.03 -10.39 -17.43
N HIS A 98 6.39 -11.28 -18.20
CA HIS A 98 5.16 -10.99 -18.93
C HIS A 98 4.00 -11.76 -18.33
N PHE A 99 2.91 -11.05 -18.11
CA PHE A 99 1.71 -11.52 -17.45
C PHE A 99 0.56 -11.62 -18.45
N PRO A 100 -0.25 -12.69 -18.44
CA PRO A 100 -1.35 -12.84 -19.40
C PRO A 100 -2.42 -11.74 -19.29
N THR A 101 -2.65 -11.24 -18.07
CA THR A 101 -3.65 -10.21 -17.77
C THR A 101 -3.06 -9.05 -16.97
N ILE A 102 -3.77 -7.91 -16.93
CA ILE A 102 -3.33 -6.77 -16.12
C ILE A 102 -3.49 -7.07 -14.62
N GLU A 103 -4.49 -7.88 -14.28
CA GLU A 103 -4.77 -8.33 -12.92
C GLU A 103 -3.63 -9.21 -12.39
N ASP A 104 -3.07 -10.09 -13.22
CA ASP A 104 -1.89 -10.88 -12.86
C ASP A 104 -0.67 -9.98 -12.59
N LEU A 105 -0.50 -8.92 -13.39
CA LEU A 105 0.57 -7.93 -13.16
C LEU A 105 0.36 -7.16 -11.85
N TRP A 106 -0.86 -6.69 -11.57
CA TRP A 106 -1.17 -6.02 -10.29
C TRP A 106 -0.99 -6.96 -9.10
N ALA A 107 -1.40 -8.23 -9.22
CA ALA A 107 -1.24 -9.22 -8.17
C ALA A 107 0.23 -9.40 -7.78
N ASP A 108 1.11 -9.51 -8.78
CA ASP A 108 2.53 -9.73 -8.56
C ASP A 108 3.27 -8.47 -8.06
N HIS A 109 2.97 -7.29 -8.63
CA HIS A 109 3.74 -6.07 -8.39
C HIS A 109 3.17 -5.15 -7.31
N LEU A 110 1.89 -5.26 -6.99
CA LEU A 110 1.23 -4.35 -6.04
C LEU A 110 0.63 -5.11 -4.85
N PHE A 111 -0.16 -6.16 -5.12
CA PHE A 111 -0.94 -6.82 -4.07
C PHE A 111 -0.09 -7.76 -3.20
N ALA A 112 0.68 -8.66 -3.80
CA ALA A 112 1.56 -9.56 -3.05
C ALA A 112 2.69 -8.82 -2.31
N PRO A 113 3.30 -7.75 -2.86
CA PRO A 113 4.22 -6.88 -2.12
C PRO A 113 3.57 -6.21 -0.91
N LEU A 114 2.36 -5.65 -1.04
CA LEU A 114 1.63 -5.10 0.10
C LEU A 114 1.42 -6.16 1.19
N GLN A 115 0.91 -7.35 0.83
CA GLN A 115 0.71 -8.44 1.80
C GLN A 115 2.00 -8.78 2.56
N ARG A 116 3.11 -8.94 1.82
CA ARG A 116 4.43 -9.22 2.41
C ARG A 116 4.88 -8.09 3.32
N TRP A 117 4.66 -6.83 2.94
CA TRP A 117 5.00 -5.68 3.77
C TRP A 117 4.18 -5.66 5.05
N VAL A 118 2.86 -5.85 4.97
CA VAL A 118 1.96 -5.89 6.14
C VAL A 118 2.39 -6.99 7.11
N ASN A 119 2.61 -8.21 6.62
CA ASN A 119 2.99 -9.34 7.47
C ASN A 119 4.43 -9.25 8.01
N GLY A 120 5.36 -8.71 7.21
CA GLY A 120 6.77 -8.61 7.55
C GLY A 120 7.11 -7.44 8.47
N HIS A 121 6.39 -6.32 8.34
CA HIS A 121 6.72 -5.08 9.04
C HIS A 121 5.59 -4.68 9.99
N LEU A 122 4.40 -4.39 9.45
CA LEU A 122 3.32 -3.81 10.25
C LEU A 122 2.84 -4.75 11.36
N ARG A 123 2.61 -6.03 11.05
CA ARG A 123 2.17 -7.05 12.01
C ARG A 123 3.17 -7.29 13.14
N GLN A 124 4.45 -7.07 12.88
CA GLN A 124 5.51 -7.27 13.88
C GLN A 124 5.76 -6.01 14.72
N ALA A 125 5.29 -4.86 14.26
CA ALA A 125 5.49 -3.60 14.93
C ALA A 125 4.53 -3.45 16.12
N VAL A 126 5.05 -2.90 17.21
CA VAL A 126 4.27 -2.55 18.40
C VAL A 126 4.03 -1.05 18.51
N VAL A 127 4.87 -0.26 17.83
CA VAL A 127 4.83 1.20 17.86
C VAL A 127 5.19 1.77 16.50
N LEU A 128 4.51 2.84 16.11
CA LEU A 128 4.93 3.78 15.07
C LEU A 128 5.54 5.02 15.73
N GLU A 129 6.83 5.26 15.49
CA GLU A 129 7.56 6.40 16.03
C GLU A 129 7.74 7.47 14.96
N PHE A 130 7.56 8.74 15.34
CA PHE A 130 7.74 9.89 14.47
C PHE A 130 9.00 10.66 14.86
N TYR A 131 9.69 11.18 13.86
CA TYR A 131 10.95 11.88 14.00
C TYR A 131 10.98 13.16 13.18
N SER A 132 11.78 14.13 13.64
CA SER A 132 12.10 15.33 12.88
C SER A 132 13.53 15.78 13.15
N ASN A 133 14.24 16.18 12.10
CA ASN A 133 15.56 16.78 12.20
C ASN A 133 15.82 17.74 11.04
N GLY A 134 16.17 19.00 11.34
CA GLY A 134 16.60 19.97 10.33
C GLY A 134 15.59 20.23 9.20
N GLY A 135 14.28 20.09 9.46
CA GLY A 135 13.22 20.25 8.46
C GLY A 135 12.86 18.99 7.68
N ALA A 136 13.52 17.86 7.94
CA ALA A 136 13.10 16.55 7.48
C ALA A 136 12.22 15.86 8.54
N THR A 137 11.28 15.05 8.08
CA THR A 137 10.43 14.17 8.89
C THR A 137 10.54 12.75 8.38
N TRP A 138 10.42 11.79 9.29
CA TRP A 138 10.27 10.37 8.93
C TRP A 138 9.54 9.62 10.05
N ALA A 139 9.07 8.42 9.76
CA ALA A 139 8.40 7.56 10.70
C ALA A 139 8.97 6.13 10.62
N LEU A 140 8.96 5.41 11.75
CA LEU A 140 9.51 4.06 11.84
C LEU A 140 8.55 3.12 12.56
N LEU A 141 8.33 1.95 11.96
CA LEU A 141 7.68 0.82 12.59
C LEU A 141 8.70 0.08 13.46
N GLN A 142 8.44 -0.03 14.76
CA GLN A 142 9.36 -0.62 15.73
C GLN A 142 8.74 -1.83 16.43
N GLN A 143 9.54 -2.87 16.65
CA GLN A 143 9.15 -4.07 17.41
C GLN A 143 9.29 -3.87 18.94
N ALA A 144 10.01 -2.84 19.39
CA ALA A 144 10.14 -2.43 20.77
C ALA A 144 10.33 -0.90 20.88
N LYS A 145 9.84 -0.28 21.95
CA LYS A 145 10.01 1.17 22.19
C LYS A 145 11.49 1.52 22.30
N SER A 146 11.93 2.52 21.53
CA SER A 146 13.30 3.05 21.59
C SER A 146 13.30 4.51 22.06
N ALA A 147 14.43 4.99 22.58
CA ALA A 147 14.55 6.37 23.06
C ALA A 147 14.97 7.30 21.91
N GLY A 148 14.34 8.48 21.79
CA GLY A 148 14.77 9.54 20.87
C GLY A 148 13.76 10.03 19.82
N HIS A 149 12.46 9.75 19.97
CA HIS A 149 11.40 10.17 19.03
C HIS A 149 10.65 11.43 19.51
N ILE A 150 9.94 12.11 18.60
CA ILE A 150 9.10 13.28 18.93
C ILE A 150 7.66 12.89 19.31
N ALA A 151 7.18 11.77 18.78
CA ALA A 151 5.89 11.18 19.11
C ALA A 151 5.94 9.68 18.84
N SER A 152 5.06 8.93 19.50
CA SER A 152 4.86 7.51 19.25
C SER A 152 3.38 7.16 19.34
N VAL A 153 2.97 6.20 18.51
CA VAL A 153 1.61 5.66 18.47
C VAL A 153 1.70 4.16 18.68
N ASP A 154 0.97 3.65 19.68
CA ASP A 154 0.89 2.21 19.93
C ASP A 154 0.06 1.53 18.82
N LEU A 155 0.55 0.41 18.29
CA LEU A 155 -0.05 -0.33 17.17
C LEU A 155 -0.89 -1.54 17.62
N LYS A 156 -1.11 -1.71 18.93
CA LYS A 156 -1.87 -2.83 19.52
C LYS A 156 -3.31 -2.45 19.85
#